data_AF-A0A0G1V3E3-F1
#
_entry.id   AF-A0A0G1V3E3-F1
#
_cell.length_a   1.000
_cell.length_b   1.000
_cell.length_c   1.000
_cell.angle_alpha   90.00
_cell.angle_beta   90.00
_cell.angle_gamma   90.00
#
_symmetry.space_group_name_H-M   'P 1'
#
loop_
_entity.id
_entity.type
_entity.pdbx_description
1 polymer ?
#
loop_
_entity_poly.entity_id
_entity_poly.type
_entity_poly.pdbx_seq_one_letter_code
_entity_poly.pdbx_strand_id
1 'polypeptide(L)'
;MLVAQRYLPLAAQLGQLAEPFLALAQQTKQGNVILISALDSSEEFAGISKNAFAVGVYDESIGFAIADYLNKKNTAEIGLITNLQDPFTLLEKNAFKEKYKGKIQEENYTADTKDFRSILAKMASQENLVLLGWEETGRIVKQAAELGMKKQIIGID
;
A
#
# COMPACT_ATOMS: atom_id res chain seq x y z
N MET A 1 16.02 25.34 16.80
CA MET A 1 14.96 24.51 17.43
C MET A 1 13.54 24.84 16.90
N LEU A 2 13.40 25.28 15.64
CA LEU A 2 12.10 25.65 15.04
C LEU A 2 11.75 24.85 13.77
N VAL A 3 12.67 24.01 13.29
CA VAL A 3 12.50 23.26 12.03
C VAL A 3 11.77 21.93 12.28
N ALA A 4 12.00 21.28 13.43
CA ALA A 4 11.38 19.98 13.76
C ALA A 4 9.84 20.02 13.85
N GLN A 5 9.25 21.12 14.34
CA GLN A 5 7.79 21.21 14.51
C GLN A 5 7.01 21.32 13.19
N ARG A 6 7.65 21.67 12.08
CA ARG A 6 6.99 21.82 10.78
C ARG A 6 6.90 20.52 9.98
N TYR A 7 7.71 19.51 10.34
CA TYR A 7 7.75 18.21 9.66
C TYR A 7 7.05 17.08 10.44
N LEU A 8 6.65 17.33 11.69
CA LEU A 8 5.87 16.39 12.52
C LEU A 8 4.57 15.88 11.86
N PRO A 9 3.80 16.67 11.09
CA PRO A 9 2.62 16.16 10.39
C PRO A 9 2.98 15.30 9.16
N LEU A 10 4.16 15.51 8.57
CA LEU A 10 4.67 14.77 7.41
C LEU A 10 5.24 13.41 7.84
N ALA A 11 5.96 13.40 8.96
CA ALA A 11 6.50 12.19 9.61
C ALA A 11 5.41 11.24 10.12
N ALA A 12 4.18 11.73 10.34
CA ALA A 12 3.04 10.88 10.72
C ALA A 12 2.41 10.13 9.53
N GLN A 13 2.66 10.59 8.30
CA GLN A 13 2.23 9.91 7.05
C GLN A 13 3.32 9.03 6.47
N LEU A 14 4.56 9.40 6.72
CA LEU A 14 5.75 8.68 6.33
C LEU A 14 6.02 7.53 7.30
N GLY A 15 5.99 6.29 6.82
CA GLY A 15 6.38 5.14 7.64
C GLY A 15 7.78 5.23 8.22
N GLN A 16 8.10 4.29 9.12
CA GLN A 16 9.37 4.21 9.88
C GLN A 16 10.65 4.27 9.01
N LEU A 17 10.55 4.12 7.68
CA LEU A 17 11.67 4.18 6.74
C LEU A 17 12.05 5.60 6.31
N ALA A 18 11.24 6.63 6.57
CA ALA A 18 11.50 7.98 6.06
C ALA A 18 12.43 8.84 6.94
N GLU A 19 12.55 8.54 8.23
CA GLU A 19 13.32 9.36 9.18
C GLU A 19 14.79 9.57 8.77
N PRO A 20 15.54 8.53 8.33
CA PRO A 20 16.91 8.72 7.84
C PRO A 20 16.98 9.57 6.56
N PHE A 21 16.00 9.43 5.66
CA PHE A 21 15.96 10.17 4.40
C PHE A 21 15.59 11.64 4.62
N LEU A 22 14.65 11.93 5.53
CA LEU A 22 14.28 13.29 5.91
C LEU A 22 15.46 14.05 6.52
N ALA A 23 16.28 13.39 7.34
CA ALA A 23 17.48 13.99 7.92
C ALA A 23 18.49 14.45 6.85
N LEU A 24 18.55 13.75 5.72
CA LEU A 24 19.45 14.05 4.60
C LEU A 24 18.77 14.84 3.48
N ALA A 25 17.45 15.04 3.53
CA ALA A 25 16.68 15.68 2.46
C ALA A 25 17.21 17.08 2.12
N GLN A 26 17.58 17.88 3.13
CA GLN A 26 18.11 19.22 2.92
C GLN A 26 19.49 19.21 2.24
N GLN A 27 20.39 18.30 2.65
CA GLN A 27 21.72 18.18 2.04
C GLN A 27 21.63 17.68 0.60
N THR A 28 20.67 16.80 0.34
CA THR A 28 20.41 16.23 -0.99
C THR A 28 19.81 17.29 -1.92
N LYS A 29 18.89 18.14 -1.44
CA LYS A 29 18.37 19.31 -2.19
C LYS A 29 19.46 20.33 -2.55
N GLN A 30 20.46 20.49 -1.68
CA GLN A 30 21.62 21.35 -1.93
C GLN A 30 22.63 20.72 -2.92
N GLY A 31 22.45 19.45 -3.30
CA GLY A 31 23.33 18.74 -4.24
C GLY A 31 24.62 18.21 -3.61
N ASN A 32 24.72 18.24 -2.27
CA ASN A 32 25.93 17.82 -1.55
C ASN A 32 26.01 16.30 -1.35
N VAL A 33 24.87 15.61 -1.49
CA VAL A 33 24.73 14.17 -1.25
C VAL A 33 23.79 13.59 -2.31
N ILE A 34 24.03 12.33 -2.68
CA ILE A 34 23.11 11.50 -3.46
C ILE A 34 22.42 10.54 -2.49
N LEU A 35 21.10 10.42 -2.59
CA LEU A 35 20.34 9.41 -1.86
C LEU A 35 20.02 8.26 -2.80
N ILE A 36 20.35 7.04 -2.37
CA ILE A 36 19.99 5.82 -3.09
C ILE A 36 19.18 4.95 -2.13
N SER A 37 17.94 4.66 -2.47
CA SER A 37 17.07 3.74 -1.72
C SER A 37 16.95 2.41 -2.44
N ALA A 38 17.06 1.32 -1.69
CA ALA A 38 16.82 -0.04 -2.17
C ALA A 38 15.48 -0.62 -1.69
N LEU A 39 14.72 0.15 -0.89
CA LEU A 39 13.49 -0.33 -0.24
C LEU A 39 12.30 0.55 -0.59
N ASP A 40 12.42 1.87 -0.42
CA ASP A 40 11.41 2.84 -0.81
C ASP A 40 11.69 3.32 -2.24
N SER A 41 10.75 3.05 -3.14
CA SER A 41 10.81 3.47 -4.55
C SER A 41 9.56 4.26 -4.95
N SER A 42 8.90 4.91 -3.99
CA SER A 42 7.66 5.64 -4.16
C SER A 42 7.82 6.96 -4.93
N GLU A 43 6.71 7.52 -5.41
CA GLU A 43 6.69 8.89 -5.94
C GLU A 43 7.12 9.91 -4.89
N GLU A 44 6.74 9.68 -3.63
CA GLU A 44 7.08 10.55 -2.52
C GLU A 44 8.61 10.61 -2.32
N PHE A 45 9.28 9.47 -2.36
CA PHE A 45 10.74 9.40 -2.29
C PHE A 45 11.41 10.12 -3.47
N ALA A 46 10.94 9.89 -4.70
CA ALA A 46 11.41 10.60 -5.89
C ALA A 46 11.21 12.13 -5.77
N GLY A 47 10.15 12.55 -5.07
CA GLY A 47 9.84 13.95 -4.79
C GLY A 47 10.77 14.65 -3.79
N ILE A 48 11.59 13.91 -3.03
CA ILE A 48 12.50 14.49 -2.03
C ILE A 48 13.51 15.44 -2.69
N SER A 49 14.13 15.03 -3.80
CA SER A 49 15.04 15.87 -4.59
C SER A 49 15.40 15.24 -5.93
N LYS A 50 15.92 16.02 -6.86
CA LYS A 50 16.52 15.54 -8.13
C LYS A 50 17.75 14.61 -7.96
N ASN A 51 18.28 14.52 -6.73
CA ASN A 51 19.45 13.74 -6.35
C ASN A 51 19.06 12.47 -5.56
N ALA A 52 17.76 12.13 -5.52
CA ALA A 52 17.25 10.90 -4.94
C ALA A 52 16.97 9.87 -6.05
N PHE A 53 17.48 8.65 -5.86
CA PHE A 53 17.35 7.53 -6.80
C PHE A 53 16.90 6.28 -6.05
N ALA A 54 16.04 5.48 -6.67
CA ALA A 54 15.61 4.21 -6.12
C ALA A 54 16.02 3.07 -7.07
N VAL A 55 16.34 1.91 -6.52
CA VAL A 55 16.72 0.71 -7.27
C VAL A 55 15.74 -0.45 -7.10
N GLY A 56 14.59 -0.20 -6.46
CA GLY A 56 13.50 -1.17 -6.28
C GLY A 56 12.42 -1.10 -7.36
N VAL A 57 11.37 -1.92 -7.17
CA VAL A 57 10.14 -1.83 -7.96
C VAL A 57 9.40 -0.56 -7.55
N TYR A 58 8.86 0.19 -8.50
CA TYR A 58 8.06 1.38 -8.22
C TYR A 58 6.82 1.01 -7.39
N ASP A 59 6.71 1.54 -6.17
CA ASP A 59 5.79 1.03 -5.13
C ASP A 59 4.31 1.11 -5.56
N GLU A 60 3.90 2.27 -6.08
CA GLU A 60 2.53 2.50 -6.57
C GLU A 60 2.17 1.63 -7.79
N SER A 61 3.18 1.11 -8.51
CA SER A 61 2.96 0.26 -9.68
C SER A 61 2.19 -1.02 -9.36
N ILE A 62 2.27 -1.52 -8.12
CA ILE A 62 1.55 -2.71 -7.67
C ILE A 62 0.04 -2.45 -7.71
N GLY A 63 -0.40 -1.34 -7.09
CA GLY A 63 -1.79 -0.91 -7.13
C GLY A 63 -2.29 -0.67 -8.56
N PHE A 64 -1.47 -0.03 -9.40
CA PHE A 64 -1.79 0.17 -10.81
C PHE A 64 -1.91 -1.14 -11.60
N ALA A 65 -1.02 -2.11 -11.36
CA ALA A 65 -1.03 -3.39 -12.05
C ALA A 65 -2.27 -4.22 -11.72
N ILE A 66 -2.66 -4.26 -10.44
CA ILE A 66 -3.88 -4.93 -9.98
C ILE A 66 -5.12 -4.26 -10.60
N ALA A 67 -5.17 -2.93 -10.60
CA ALA A 67 -6.27 -2.18 -11.22
C ALA A 67 -6.37 -2.45 -12.73
N ASP A 68 -5.24 -2.45 -13.44
CA ASP A 68 -5.20 -2.75 -14.88
C ASP A 68 -5.67 -4.18 -15.17
N TYR A 69 -5.26 -5.14 -14.36
CA TYR A 69 -5.69 -6.53 -14.48
C TYR A 69 -7.21 -6.64 -14.35
N LEU A 70 -7.79 -6.07 -13.31
CA LEU A 70 -9.24 -6.12 -13.06
C LEU A 70 -10.05 -5.32 -14.09
N ASN A 71 -9.56 -4.14 -14.50
CA ASN A 71 -10.15 -3.36 -15.56
C ASN A 71 -10.19 -4.14 -16.89
N LYS A 72 -9.10 -4.84 -17.26
CA LYS A 72 -9.04 -5.71 -18.46
C LYS A 72 -10.02 -6.88 -18.38
N LYS A 73 -10.34 -7.35 -17.17
CA LYS A 73 -11.34 -8.40 -16.92
C LYS A 73 -12.78 -7.87 -16.90
N ASN A 74 -12.99 -6.56 -17.01
CA ASN A 74 -14.28 -5.90 -16.88
C ASN A 74 -14.98 -6.23 -15.54
N THR A 75 -14.21 -6.40 -14.47
CA THR A 75 -14.76 -6.60 -13.13
C THR A 75 -15.48 -5.33 -12.68
N ALA A 76 -16.76 -5.44 -12.32
CA ALA A 76 -17.59 -4.29 -11.99
C ALA A 76 -17.53 -3.89 -10.52
N GLU A 77 -17.37 -4.88 -9.62
CA GLU A 77 -17.37 -4.68 -8.17
C GLU A 77 -16.36 -5.64 -7.53
N ILE A 78 -15.59 -5.13 -6.57
CA ILE A 78 -14.61 -5.90 -5.79
C ILE A 78 -14.69 -5.56 -4.31
N GLY A 79 -14.21 -6.49 -3.49
CA GLY A 79 -13.84 -6.22 -2.11
C GLY A 79 -12.36 -5.85 -2.02
N LEU A 80 -12.04 -4.77 -1.31
CA LEU A 80 -10.68 -4.35 -1.01
C LEU A 80 -10.45 -4.47 0.49
N ILE A 81 -9.49 -5.32 0.88
CA ILE A 81 -9.08 -5.53 2.27
C ILE A 81 -7.66 -4.98 2.43
N THR A 82 -7.46 -4.04 3.36
CA THR A 82 -6.19 -3.31 3.48
C THR A 82 -5.68 -3.27 4.93
N ASN A 83 -4.37 -3.48 5.13
CA ASN A 83 -3.70 -3.12 6.37
C ASN A 83 -3.56 -1.59 6.50
N LEU A 84 -4.18 -0.97 7.51
CA LEU A 84 -4.10 0.49 7.71
C LEU A 84 -2.84 0.97 8.42
N GLN A 85 -2.07 0.06 9.02
CA GLN A 85 -0.88 0.42 9.79
C GLN A 85 0.41 0.39 8.99
N ASP A 86 0.35 -0.07 7.74
CA ASP A 86 1.50 -0.12 6.84
C ASP A 86 1.40 0.98 5.76
N PRO A 87 2.26 2.02 5.81
CA PRO A 87 2.25 3.10 4.84
C PRO A 87 2.54 2.65 3.40
N PHE A 88 3.35 1.60 3.22
CA PHE A 88 3.57 1.01 1.90
C PHE A 88 2.25 0.46 1.32
N THR A 89 1.53 -0.34 2.10
CA THR A 89 0.19 -0.83 1.75
C THR A 89 -0.79 0.32 1.42
N LEU A 90 -0.68 1.47 2.10
CA LEU A 90 -1.53 2.64 1.81
C LEU A 90 -1.22 3.30 0.46
N LEU A 91 0.04 3.32 0.03
CA LEU A 91 0.44 3.79 -1.31
C LEU A 91 -0.20 2.93 -2.39
N GLU A 92 -0.09 1.60 -2.26
CA GLU A 92 -0.70 0.64 -3.18
C GLU A 92 -2.22 0.81 -3.25
N LYS A 93 -2.87 0.97 -2.10
CA LYS A 93 -4.32 1.20 -2.01
C LYS A 93 -4.72 2.46 -2.77
N ASN A 94 -4.00 3.55 -2.59
CA ASN A 94 -4.33 4.82 -3.25
C ASN A 94 -4.13 4.71 -4.76
N ALA A 95 -3.02 4.14 -5.20
CA ALA A 95 -2.74 3.89 -6.61
C ALA A 95 -3.79 2.98 -7.27
N PHE A 96 -4.20 1.91 -6.58
CA PHE A 96 -5.28 1.03 -7.03
C PHE A 96 -6.59 1.80 -7.22
N LYS A 97 -6.99 2.60 -6.21
CA LYS A 97 -8.23 3.38 -6.24
C LYS A 97 -8.23 4.47 -7.31
N GLU A 98 -7.08 5.05 -7.62
CA GLU A 98 -6.94 6.03 -8.69
C GLU A 98 -7.25 5.42 -10.06
N LYS A 99 -6.80 4.18 -10.29
CA LYS A 99 -6.84 3.55 -11.62
C LYS A 99 -8.03 2.61 -11.84
N TYR A 100 -8.55 1.99 -10.79
CA TYR A 100 -9.65 1.03 -10.91
C TYR A 100 -10.97 1.75 -11.22
N LYS A 101 -11.69 1.27 -12.25
CA LYS A 101 -12.89 1.94 -12.76
C LYS A 101 -14.20 1.41 -12.18
N GLY A 102 -14.14 0.28 -11.47
CA GLY A 102 -15.29 -0.36 -10.86
C GLY A 102 -15.63 0.18 -9.48
N LYS A 103 -16.65 -0.42 -8.85
CA LYS A 103 -17.02 -0.15 -7.47
C LYS A 103 -16.12 -0.93 -6.51
N ILE A 104 -15.81 -0.31 -5.38
CA ILE A 104 -14.94 -0.86 -4.35
C ILE A 104 -15.72 -0.91 -3.04
N GLN A 105 -15.89 -2.09 -2.46
CA GLN A 105 -16.27 -2.24 -1.06
C GLN A 105 -14.99 -2.34 -0.23
N GLU A 106 -14.77 -1.41 0.70
CA GLU A 106 -13.54 -1.37 1.51
C GLU A 106 -13.76 -1.96 2.90
N GLU A 107 -12.84 -2.81 3.33
CA GLU A 107 -12.62 -3.15 4.73
C GLU A 107 -11.15 -3.03 5.07
N ASN A 108 -10.87 -2.87 6.36
CA ASN A 108 -9.53 -2.59 6.83
C ASN A 108 -9.22 -3.46 8.04
N TYR A 109 -7.93 -3.67 8.27
CA TYR A 109 -7.41 -4.34 9.45
C TYR A 109 -6.13 -3.68 9.95
N THR A 110 -5.69 -4.12 11.13
CA THR A 110 -4.47 -3.70 11.82
C THR A 110 -3.59 -4.94 12.10
N ALA A 111 -2.30 -4.76 12.37
CA ALA A 111 -1.33 -5.86 12.53
C ALA A 111 -1.66 -6.82 13.71
N ASP A 112 -2.41 -6.35 14.69
CA ASP A 112 -2.90 -7.14 15.82
C ASP A 112 -4.11 -8.01 15.46
N THR A 113 -4.76 -7.80 14.31
CA THR A 113 -5.94 -8.55 13.87
C THR A 113 -5.59 -10.03 13.65
N LYS A 114 -6.25 -10.93 14.40
CA LYS A 114 -6.08 -12.39 14.29
C LYS A 114 -7.28 -13.11 13.68
N ASP A 115 -8.46 -12.50 13.75
CA ASP A 115 -9.71 -13.05 13.22
C ASP A 115 -10.29 -12.12 12.16
N PHE A 116 -10.31 -12.60 10.91
CA PHE A 116 -10.77 -11.89 9.73
C PHE A 116 -12.15 -12.36 9.28
N ARG A 117 -12.77 -13.33 9.96
CA ARG A 117 -14.03 -13.94 9.52
C ARG A 117 -15.17 -12.93 9.37
N SER A 118 -15.20 -11.91 10.22
CA SER A 118 -16.18 -10.82 10.13
C SER A 118 -15.96 -9.95 8.88
N ILE A 119 -14.71 -9.54 8.63
CA ILE A 119 -14.31 -8.78 7.42
C ILE A 119 -14.67 -9.60 6.17
N LEU A 120 -14.28 -10.87 6.16
CA LEU A 120 -14.56 -11.82 5.08
C LEU A 120 -16.07 -12.01 4.85
N ALA A 121 -16.87 -12.16 5.91
CA ALA A 121 -18.32 -12.30 5.78
C ALA A 121 -18.98 -11.10 5.07
N LYS A 122 -18.51 -9.87 5.35
CA LYS A 122 -18.99 -8.66 4.66
C LYS A 122 -18.61 -8.63 3.17
N MET A 123 -17.53 -9.30 2.80
CA MET A 123 -17.03 -9.41 1.44
C MET A 123 -17.58 -10.63 0.68
N ALA A 124 -18.45 -11.41 1.33
CA ALA A 124 -18.95 -12.66 0.77
C ALA A 124 -19.80 -12.49 -0.51
N SER A 125 -20.28 -11.28 -0.84
CA SER A 125 -20.97 -10.98 -2.11
C SER A 125 -20.01 -10.61 -3.25
N GLN A 126 -18.80 -10.13 -2.97
CA GLN A 126 -17.89 -9.53 -3.95
C GLN A 126 -17.25 -10.54 -4.90
N GLU A 127 -17.29 -10.34 -6.22
CA GLU A 127 -16.79 -11.35 -7.19
C GLU A 127 -15.31 -11.71 -6.98
N ASN A 128 -14.48 -10.69 -6.76
CA ASN A 128 -13.06 -10.82 -6.49
C ASN A 128 -12.69 -10.01 -5.25
N LEU A 129 -11.67 -10.48 -4.54
CA LEU A 129 -11.08 -9.78 -3.41
C LEU A 129 -9.68 -9.30 -3.78
N VAL A 130 -9.41 -8.03 -3.54
CA VAL A 130 -8.05 -7.47 -3.53
C VAL A 130 -7.61 -7.41 -2.08
N LEU A 131 -6.46 -8.00 -1.79
CA LEU A 131 -5.87 -8.03 -0.46
C LEU A 131 -4.52 -7.31 -0.50
N LEU A 132 -4.44 -6.16 0.17
CA LEU A 132 -3.23 -5.37 0.29
C LEU A 132 -2.69 -5.49 1.73
N GLY A 133 -1.50 -6.06 1.82
CA GLY A 133 -0.79 -6.35 3.07
C GLY A 133 0.02 -7.65 2.96
N TRP A 134 0.97 -7.82 3.88
CA TRP A 134 1.99 -8.87 3.79
C TRP A 134 1.78 -9.98 4.85
N GLU A 135 2.07 -9.66 6.11
CA GLU A 135 2.17 -10.63 7.22
C GLU A 135 0.86 -11.40 7.50
N GLU A 136 -0.29 -10.74 7.37
CA GLU A 136 -1.59 -11.33 7.66
C GLU A 136 -2.17 -12.14 6.49
N THR A 137 -1.59 -12.02 5.29
CA THR A 137 -2.18 -12.55 4.05
C THR A 137 -2.42 -14.06 4.11
N GLY A 138 -1.45 -14.81 4.62
CA GLY A 138 -1.61 -16.26 4.80
C GLY A 138 -2.76 -16.62 5.74
N ARG A 139 -2.98 -15.83 6.80
CA ARG A 139 -4.09 -16.07 7.76
C ARG A 139 -5.45 -15.71 7.13
N ILE A 140 -5.53 -14.61 6.39
CA ILE A 140 -6.74 -14.16 5.72
C ILE A 140 -7.18 -15.18 4.68
N VAL A 141 -6.26 -15.64 3.83
CA VAL A 141 -6.54 -16.65 2.79
C VAL A 141 -6.98 -17.97 3.42
N LYS A 142 -6.32 -18.41 4.50
CA LYS A 142 -6.73 -19.62 5.24
C LYS A 142 -8.17 -19.51 5.76
N GLN A 143 -8.51 -18.40 6.42
CA GLN A 143 -9.86 -18.21 6.97
C GLN A 143 -10.92 -18.05 5.89
N ALA A 144 -10.59 -17.44 4.75
CA ALA A 144 -11.48 -17.38 3.59
C ALA A 144 -11.80 -18.79 3.07
N ALA A 145 -10.79 -19.67 3.00
CA ALA A 145 -10.97 -21.07 2.62
C ALA A 145 -11.82 -21.84 3.65
N GLU A 146 -11.62 -21.62 4.96
CA GLU A 146 -12.42 -22.22 6.03
C GLU A 146 -13.89 -21.78 5.98
N LEU A 147 -14.17 -20.56 5.51
CA LEU A 147 -15.52 -20.06 5.24
C LEU A 147 -16.11 -20.56 3.92
N GLY A 148 -15.39 -21.40 3.17
CA GLY A 148 -15.83 -21.96 1.89
C GLY A 148 -15.82 -20.97 0.73
N MET A 149 -15.07 -19.87 0.82
CA MET A 149 -14.92 -18.93 -0.29
C MET A 149 -14.12 -19.57 -1.43
N LYS A 150 -14.69 -19.50 -2.65
CA LYS A 150 -14.07 -20.01 -3.89
C LYS A 150 -13.69 -18.88 -4.86
N LYS A 151 -13.64 -17.66 -4.36
CA LYS A 151 -13.43 -16.44 -5.14
C LYS A 151 -11.95 -16.22 -5.40
N GLN A 152 -11.64 -15.47 -6.45
CA GLN A 152 -10.27 -15.06 -6.69
C GLN A 152 -9.86 -14.05 -5.62
N ILE A 153 -8.75 -14.34 -4.94
CA ILE A 153 -8.06 -13.39 -4.05
C ILE A 153 -6.81 -12.95 -4.79
N ILE A 154 -6.66 -11.65 -5.00
CA ILE A 154 -5.55 -11.02 -5.70
C ILE A 154 -4.73 -10.29 -4.63
N GLY A 155 -3.52 -10.78 -4.40
CA GLY A 155 -2.55 -10.19 -3.49
C GLY A 155 -1.51 -9.35 -4.22
N ILE A 156 -0.51 -8.93 -3.46
CA ILE A 156 0.66 -8.16 -3.92
C ILE A 156 1.86 -9.05 -4.29
N ASP A 157 1.81 -10.34 -3.96
CA ASP A 157 2.80 -11.39 -4.27
C ASP A 157 2.37 -12.31 -5.43
#